data_AF-A0A964ZYS6-F1
#
_entry.id   AF-A0A964ZYS6-F1
#
_cell.length_a   1.000
_cell.length_b   1.000
_cell.length_c   1.000
_cell.angle_alpha   90.00
_cell.angle_beta   90.00
_cell.angle_gamma   90.00
#
_symmetry.space_group_name_H-M   'P 1'
#
loop_
_entity.id
_entity.type
_entity.pdbx_description
1 polymer ?
#
loop_
_entity_poly.entity_id
_entity_poly.type
_entity_poly.pdbx_seq_one_letter_code
_entity_poly.pdbx_strand_id
1 'polypeptide(L)'
;RLWGASQIKPELRLAQELLQWWRLKVGPGRVITLIDIYRNGPAAIRSASVARTVVRTLLDHGWLVPGRHPKSKEAFELVETR
;
A
#
# COMPACT_ATOMS: atom_id res chain seq x y z
N ARG A 1 -27.09 12.43 18.14
CA ARG A 1 -26.89 10.97 17.94
C ARG A 1 -26.18 10.81 16.60
N LEU A 2 -24.86 10.63 16.59
CA LEU A 2 -24.09 10.44 15.35
C LEU A 2 -24.36 9.03 14.80
N TRP A 3 -25.35 8.93 13.92
CA TRP A 3 -25.58 7.72 13.13
C TRP A 3 -24.56 7.72 11.98
N GLY A 4 -23.60 6.78 12.01
CA GLY A 4 -22.70 6.53 10.87
C GLY A 4 -21.22 6.26 11.17
N ALA A 5 -20.78 6.24 12.43
CA ALA A 5 -19.35 6.27 12.77
C ALA A 5 -18.58 4.93 12.70
N SER A 6 -19.15 3.80 12.27
CA SER A 6 -18.53 2.50 12.61
C SER A 6 -18.39 1.44 11.53
N GLN A 7 -18.30 1.82 10.25
CA GLN A 7 -17.73 0.93 9.24
C GLN A 7 -16.53 1.60 8.59
N ILE A 8 -15.34 1.33 9.14
CA ILE A 8 -14.10 1.51 8.38
C ILE A 8 -14.30 0.72 7.08
N LYS A 9 -14.31 1.42 5.94
CA LYS A 9 -14.45 0.78 4.63
C LYS A 9 -13.43 -0.36 4.55
N PRO A 10 -13.80 -1.58 4.12
CA PRO A 10 -12.89 -2.72 4.05
C PRO A 10 -11.55 -2.41 3.36
N GLU A 11 -11.59 -1.51 2.37
CA GLU A 11 -10.43 -0.98 1.64
C GLU A 11 -9.41 -0.26 2.54
N LEU A 12 -9.86 0.53 3.52
CA LEU A 12 -8.98 1.25 4.44
C LEU A 12 -8.28 0.29 5.41
N ARG A 13 -8.95 -0.80 5.79
CA ARG A 13 -8.33 -1.86 6.59
C ARG A 13 -7.19 -2.52 5.80
N LEU A 14 -7.41 -2.85 4.53
CA LEU A 14 -6.39 -3.43 3.67
C LEU A 14 -5.25 -2.44 3.40
N ALA A 15 -5.55 -1.15 3.19
CA ALA A 15 -4.54 -0.10 3.08
C ALA A 15 -3.66 -0.02 4.32
N GLN A 16 -4.26 -0.07 5.51
CA GLN A 16 -3.51 -0.10 6.76
C GLN A 16 -2.63 -1.35 6.88
N GLU A 17 -3.15 -2.52 6.49
CA GLU A 17 -2.40 -3.78 6.52
C GLU A 17 -1.18 -3.74 5.58
N LEU A 18 -1.36 -3.22 4.36
CA LEU A 18 -0.25 -3.04 3.42
C LEU A 18 0.78 -2.05 3.95
N LEU A 19 0.34 -0.92 4.51
CA LEU A 19 1.22 0.09 5.08
C LEU A 19 2.06 -0.47 6.23
N GLN A 20 1.45 -1.25 7.13
CA GLN A 20 2.16 -1.91 8.23
C GLN A 20 3.16 -2.94 7.72
N TRP A 21 2.75 -3.78 6.76
CA TRP A 21 3.67 -4.73 6.14
C TRP A 21 4.88 -4.03 5.51
N TRP A 22 4.66 -2.92 4.80
CA TRP A 22 5.72 -2.15 4.16
C TRP A 22 6.70 -1.58 5.20
N ARG A 23 6.20 -0.96 6.25
CA ARG A 23 7.03 -0.40 7.34
C ARG A 23 7.86 -1.48 8.03
N LEU A 24 7.27 -2.64 8.32
CA LEU A 24 7.91 -3.70 9.10
C LEU A 24 8.86 -4.59 8.28
N LYS A 25 8.54 -4.85 7.01
CA LYS A 25 9.28 -5.83 6.18
C LYS A 25 10.19 -5.19 5.15
N VAL A 26 9.83 -4.01 4.66
CA VAL A 26 10.59 -3.32 3.61
C VAL A 26 11.42 -2.20 4.23
N GLY A 27 10.78 -1.33 5.01
CA GLY A 27 11.39 -0.12 5.58
C GLY A 27 11.30 1.09 4.65
N PRO A 28 11.63 2.30 5.15
CA PRO A 28 11.65 3.53 4.36
C PRO A 28 12.78 3.53 3.31
N GLY A 29 12.69 4.42 2.32
CA GLY A 29 13.75 4.62 1.32
C GLY A 29 13.87 3.52 0.25
N ARG A 30 13.01 2.49 0.32
CA ARG A 30 13.03 1.36 -0.62
C ARG A 30 11.86 1.42 -1.58
N VAL A 31 12.20 1.40 -2.86
CA VAL A 31 11.26 1.25 -3.96
C VAL A 31 10.88 -0.23 -4.10
N ILE A 32 9.58 -0.54 -4.07
CA ILE A 32 9.06 -1.87 -4.41
C ILE A 32 8.02 -1.78 -5.51
N THR A 33 7.89 -2.87 -6.26
CA THR A 33 6.96 -2.97 -7.39
C THR A 33 5.65 -3.65 -6.99
N LEU A 34 4.61 -3.54 -7.82
CA LEU A 34 3.40 -4.35 -7.61
C LEU A 34 3.69 -5.86 -7.60
N ILE A 35 4.66 -6.31 -8.41
CA ILE A 35 5.05 -7.72 -8.45
C ILE A 35 5.60 -8.18 -7.10
N ASP A 36 6.35 -7.32 -6.40
CA ASP A 36 6.85 -7.62 -5.05
C ASP A 36 5.70 -7.75 -4.05
N ILE A 37 4.66 -6.92 -4.18
CA ILE A 37 3.45 -7.01 -3.35
C ILE A 37 2.69 -8.32 -3.64
N TYR A 38 2.58 -8.73 -4.90
CA TYR A 38 1.92 -9.99 -5.25
C TYR A 38 2.62 -11.21 -4.65
N ARG A 39 3.96 -11.18 -4.62
CA ARG A 39 4.76 -12.31 -4.14
C ARG A 39 4.87 -12.34 -2.62
N ASN A 40 5.10 -11.17 -2.01
CA ASN A 40 5.57 -11.07 -0.63
C ASN A 40 4.60 -10.34 0.30
N GLY A 41 3.62 -9.63 -0.25
CA GLY A 41 2.65 -8.82 0.49
C GLY A 41 1.72 -9.65 1.39
N PRO A 42 0.84 -9.00 2.16
CA PRO A 42 -0.15 -9.70 2.97
C PRO A 42 -1.10 -10.52 2.09
N ALA A 43 -1.51 -11.71 2.57
CA ALA A 43 -2.24 -12.69 1.76
C ALA A 43 -3.51 -12.11 1.10
N ALA A 44 -4.27 -11.28 1.83
CA ALA A 44 -5.48 -10.64 1.34
C ALA A 44 -5.25 -9.62 0.21
N ILE A 45 -4.00 -9.16 0.02
CA ILE A 45 -3.63 -8.07 -0.90
C ILE A 45 -2.83 -8.59 -2.10
N ARG A 46 -2.46 -9.88 -2.14
CA ARG A 46 -1.61 -10.43 -3.22
C ARG A 46 -2.28 -10.48 -4.61
N SER A 47 -3.60 -10.33 -4.70
CA SER A 47 -4.28 -10.31 -5.99
C SER A 47 -4.07 -8.97 -6.69
N ALA A 48 -3.95 -9.00 -8.03
CA ALA A 48 -3.60 -7.81 -8.81
C ALA A 48 -4.62 -6.66 -8.66
N SER A 49 -5.92 -6.99 -8.64
CA SER A 49 -6.97 -5.98 -8.46
C SER A 49 -6.92 -5.35 -7.07
N VAL A 50 -6.82 -6.16 -6.01
CA VAL A 50 -6.79 -5.65 -4.64
C VAL A 50 -5.53 -4.83 -4.39
N ALA A 51 -4.36 -5.34 -4.76
CA ALA A 51 -3.10 -4.62 -4.63
C ALA A 51 -3.15 -3.24 -5.30
N ARG A 52 -3.65 -3.15 -6.54
CA ARG A 52 -3.74 -1.87 -7.27
C ARG A 52 -4.68 -0.89 -6.58
N THR A 53 -5.86 -1.34 -6.15
CA THR A 53 -6.80 -0.50 -5.41
C THR A 53 -6.19 -0.01 -4.11
N VAL A 54 -5.58 -0.90 -3.34
CA VAL A 54 -4.98 -0.58 -2.04
C VAL A 54 -3.78 0.37 -2.19
N VAL A 55 -2.90 0.14 -3.17
CA VAL A 55 -1.78 1.04 -3.48
C VAL A 55 -2.29 2.40 -3.94
N ARG A 56 -3.35 2.45 -4.77
CA ARG A 56 -3.99 3.70 -5.17
C ARG A 56 -4.47 4.48 -3.95
N THR A 57 -5.18 3.84 -3.03
CA THR A 57 -5.61 4.47 -1.77
C THR A 57 -4.42 5.03 -1.00
N LEU A 58 -3.33 4.29 -0.85
CA LEU A 58 -2.16 4.79 -0.14
C LEU A 58 -1.46 5.96 -0.86
N LEU A 59 -1.44 5.98 -2.19
CA LEU A 59 -0.94 7.11 -3.00
C LEU A 59 -1.82 8.35 -2.80
N ASP A 60 -3.14 8.19 -2.92
CA ASP A 60 -4.11 9.30 -2.83
C ASP A 60 -4.08 9.95 -1.43
N HIS A 61 -3.78 9.16 -0.40
CA HIS A 61 -3.61 9.61 0.98
C HIS A 61 -2.19 10.10 1.31
N GLY A 62 -1.25 10.06 0.37
CA GLY A 62 0.12 10.57 0.54
C GLY A 62 1.05 9.68 1.37
N TRP A 63 0.70 8.41 1.59
CA TRP A 63 1.57 7.46 2.29
C TRP A 63 2.65 6.86 1.39
N LEU A 64 2.36 6.75 0.09
CA LEU A 64 3.29 6.28 -0.93
C LEU A 64 3.54 7.39 -1.96
N VAL A 65 4.68 7.29 -2.64
CA VAL A 65 4.99 8.07 -3.84
C VAL A 65 5.46 7.16 -4.97
N PRO A 66 5.27 7.55 -6.24
CA PRO A 66 5.86 6.83 -7.36
C PRO A 66 7.39 6.80 -7.24
N GLY A 67 7.96 5.60 -7.28
CA GLY A 67 9.40 5.36 -7.29
C GLY A 67 9.89 5.00 -8.70
N ARG A 68 11.19 5.17 -8.95
CA ARG A 68 11.81 4.74 -10.22
C ARG A 68 12.37 3.33 -10.06
N HIS A 69 12.00 2.42 -10.95
CA HIS A 69 12.55 1.06 -11.00
C HIS A 69 13.00 0.70 -12.43
N PRO A 70 14.19 0.10 -12.63
CA PRO A 70 14.75 -0.12 -13.97
C PRO A 70 13.94 -1.09 -14.83
N LYS A 71 13.17 -1.99 -14.19
CA LYS A 71 12.42 -3.06 -14.87
C LYS A 71 10.89 -2.97 -14.72
N SER A 72 10.38 -2.02 -13.95
CA SER A 72 8.94 -1.88 -13.69
C SER A 72 8.52 -0.43 -13.75
N LYS A 73 7.42 -0.16 -14.46
CA LYS A 73 6.79 1.16 -14.50
C LYS A 73 5.93 1.43 -13.26
N GLU A 74 5.43 0.37 -12.62
CA GLU A 74 4.62 0.45 -11.40
C GLU A 74 5.52 0.09 -10.21
N ALA A 75 6.12 1.13 -9.64
CA ALA A 75 7.00 1.04 -8.50
C ALA A 75 6.73 2.21 -7.56
N PHE A 76 6.79 1.98 -6.25
CA PHE A 76 6.43 2.97 -5.25
C PHE A 76 7.35 2.88 -4.05
N GLU A 77 7.39 3.95 -3.30
CA GLU A 77 8.22 4.12 -2.11
C GLU A 77 7.36 4.67 -0.98
N LEU A 78 7.69 4.28 0.25
CA LEU A 78 7.05 4.80 1.45
C LEU A 78 7.55 6.20 1.75
N VAL A 79 6.64 7.15 1.95
CA VAL A 79 6.99 8.51 2.38
C VAL A 79 7.50 8.43 3.81
N GLU A 80 8.75 8.83 4.05
CA GLU A 80 9.27 9.06 5.40
C GLU A 80 8.46 10.17 6.05
N THR A 81 7.51 9.79 6.91
CA THR A 81 6.96 10.70 7.90
C THR A 81 8.08 11.03 8.88
N ARG A 82 8.52 12.29 8.87
CA ARG A 82 9.41 12.88 9.87
C ARG A 82 8.82 12.79 11.28
#